data_AF-A0A7C2QVY4-F1
#
_entry.id   AF-A0A7C2QVY4-F1
#
_cell.length_a   1.000
_cell.length_b   1.000
_cell.length_c   1.000
_cell.angle_alpha   90.00
_cell.angle_beta   90.00
_cell.angle_gamma   90.00
#
_symmetry.space_group_name_H-M   'P 1'
#
loop_
_entity.id
_entity.type
_entity.pdbx_description
1 polymer ?
#
loop_
_entity_poly.entity_id
_entity_poly.type
_entity_poly.pdbx_seq_one_letter_code
_entity_poly.pdbx_strand_id
1 'polypeptide(L)' 'MIKPATPFPATGYFGPEYFCDRQEELDQLIRNIRGGNPTTLTALRRLGKTALIHHLFHHLRTGY' A
#
# COMPACT_ATOMS: atom_id res chain seq x y z
N MET A 1 -4.22 -11.49 10.51
CA MET A 1 -3.57 -11.35 9.18
C MET A 1 -3.41 -12.74 8.58
N ILE A 2 -3.56 -12.86 7.27
CA ILE A 2 -3.33 -14.12 6.55
C ILE A 2 -1.82 -14.30 6.46
N LYS A 3 -1.29 -15.50 6.79
CA LYS A 3 0.14 -15.81 6.69
C LYS A 3 0.44 -16.30 5.27
N PRO A 4 1.52 -15.84 4.61
CA PRO A 4 1.85 -16.33 3.29
C PRO A 4 2.35 -17.78 3.37
N ALA A 5 2.06 -18.57 2.32
CA ALA A 5 2.51 -19.96 2.21
C ALA A 5 4.02 -20.07 1.96
N THR A 6 4.63 -19.02 1.46
CA THR A 6 6.07 -18.91 1.16
C THR A 6 6.62 -17.63 1.79
N PRO A 7 7.93 -17.55 2.08
CA PRO A 7 8.54 -16.31 2.58
C PRO A 7 8.54 -15.17 1.55
N PHE A 8 8.31 -15.46 0.27
CA PHE A 8 8.26 -14.50 -0.82
C PHE A 8 6.92 -14.61 -1.57
N PRO A 9 5.84 -14.06 -1.02
CA PRO A 9 4.55 -14.09 -1.69
C PRO A 9 4.58 -13.27 -2.98
N ALA A 10 4.29 -13.90 -4.11
CA ALA A 10 4.30 -13.23 -5.43
C ALA A 10 3.07 -12.33 -5.68
N THR A 11 2.00 -12.52 -4.92
CA THR A 11 0.71 -11.81 -5.11
C THR A 11 -0.01 -11.63 -3.79
N GLY A 12 -0.68 -10.50 -3.62
CA GLY A 12 -1.47 -10.18 -2.43
C GLY A 12 -0.77 -9.17 -1.52
N TYR A 13 -1.39 -8.87 -0.38
CA TYR A 13 -0.85 -8.02 0.67
C TYR A 13 -0.87 -8.79 1.99
N PHE A 14 0.30 -9.00 2.59
CA PHE A 14 0.47 -9.82 3.79
C PHE A 14 0.86 -9.00 5.03
N GLY A 15 0.98 -7.69 4.90
CA GLY A 15 1.41 -6.80 5.97
C GLY A 15 2.51 -5.84 5.51
N PRO A 16 2.78 -4.79 6.32
CA PRO A 16 3.87 -3.85 6.04
C PRO A 16 5.23 -4.56 5.99
N GLU A 17 5.43 -5.64 6.74
CA GLU A 17 6.68 -6.40 6.77
C GLU A 17 6.98 -7.16 5.47
N TYR A 18 5.96 -7.39 4.63
CA TYR A 18 6.10 -8.00 3.30
C TYR A 18 5.93 -6.98 2.16
N PHE A 19 5.82 -5.68 2.48
CA PHE A 19 5.66 -4.62 1.50
C PHE A 19 6.98 -3.86 1.35
N CYS A 20 7.54 -3.85 0.13
CA CYS A 20 8.81 -3.20 -0.15
C CYS A 20 8.63 -1.82 -0.79
N ASP A 21 9.52 -0.90 -0.42
CA ASP A 21 9.68 0.43 -0.99
C ASP A 21 8.39 1.28 -1.03
N ARG A 22 8.32 2.23 -1.97
CA ARG A 22 7.14 3.08 -2.25
C ARG A 22 6.74 4.06 -1.13
N GLN A 23 7.70 4.43 -0.28
CA GLN A 23 7.48 5.37 0.82
C GLN A 23 7.05 6.76 0.31
N GLU A 24 7.67 7.26 -0.76
CA GLU A 24 7.34 8.58 -1.32
C GLU A 24 5.90 8.63 -1.86
N GLU A 25 5.46 7.60 -2.59
CA GLU A 25 4.08 7.52 -3.06
C GLU A 25 3.08 7.33 -1.92
N LEU A 26 3.43 6.52 -0.92
CA LEU A 26 2.62 6.37 0.29
C LEU A 26 2.43 7.72 0.99
N ASP A 27 3.51 8.47 1.20
CA ASP A 27 3.46 9.78 1.85
C ASP A 27 2.63 10.78 1.03
N GLN A 28 2.75 10.75 -0.30
CA GLN A 28 1.93 11.58 -1.17
C GLN A 28 0.43 11.23 -1.06
N LEU A 29 0.10 9.94 -1.03
CA LEU A 29 -1.28 9.47 -0.85
C LEU A 29 -1.84 9.88 0.51
N ILE A 30 -1.05 9.76 1.58
CA ILE A 30 -1.44 10.20 2.93
C ILE A 30 -1.70 11.71 2.94
N ARG A 31 -0.81 12.52 2.36
CA ARG A 31 -0.99 13.98 2.25
C ARG A 31 -2.28 14.32 1.50
N ASN A 32 -2.53 13.67 0.36
CA ASN A 32 -3.73 13.91 -0.43
C ASN A 32 -5.01 13.57 0.35
N ILE A 33 -5.05 12.43 1.04
CA ILE A 33 -6.20 12.03 1.86
C ILE A 33 -6.46 13.02 2.99
N ARG A 34 -5.40 13.43 3.71
CA ARG A 34 -5.51 14.42 4.80
C ARG A 34 -6.00 15.78 4.28
N GLY A 35 -5.60 16.15 3.07
CA GLY A 35 -6.07 17.37 2.40
C GLY A 35 -7.47 17.27 1.80
N GLY A 36 -8.12 16.10 1.84
CA GLY A 36 -9.42 15.88 1.18
C GLY A 36 -9.35 15.89 -0.35
N ASN A 37 -8.16 15.70 -0.93
CA ASN A 37 -7.94 15.77 -2.36
C ASN A 37 -8.34 14.47 -3.06
N PRO A 38 -9.29 14.49 -4.01
CA PRO A 38 -9.57 13.33 -4.86
C PRO A 38 -8.29 12.89 -5.58
N THR A 39 -7.95 11.61 -5.51
CA THR A 39 -6.69 11.09 -6.05
C THR A 39 -6.94 9.86 -6.91
N THR A 40 -6.36 9.86 -8.12
CA THR A 40 -6.36 8.72 -9.04
C THR A 40 -4.97 8.10 -9.08
N LEU A 41 -4.87 6.78 -8.86
CA LEU A 41 -3.61 6.03 -8.92
C LEU A 41 -3.46 5.32 -10.27
N THR A 42 -2.49 5.74 -11.09
CA THR A 42 -2.21 5.17 -12.42
C THR A 42 -0.80 4.58 -12.48
N ALA A 43 -0.64 3.44 -13.15
CA ALA A 43 0.65 2.77 -13.40
C ALA A 43 0.44 1.58 -14.37
N LEU A 44 1.52 0.91 -14.79
CA LEU A 44 1.46 -0.33 -15.59
C LEU A 44 0.78 -1.50 -14.85
N ARG A 45 0.30 -2.51 -15.58
CA ARG A 45 -0.32 -3.71 -15.01
C ARG A 45 0.70 -4.44 -14.12
N ARG A 46 0.24 -4.97 -12.96
CA ARG A 46 1.06 -5.71 -11.97
C ARG A 46 2.13 -4.91 -11.19
N LEU A 47 2.13 -3.57 -11.27
CA LEU A 47 3.00 -2.69 -10.46
C LEU A 47 2.62 -2.57 -8.97
N GLY A 48 1.74 -3.44 -8.46
CA GLY A 48 1.39 -3.44 -7.04
C GLY A 48 0.45 -2.31 -6.58
N LYS A 49 -0.26 -1.62 -7.48
CA LYS A 49 -1.22 -0.55 -7.12
C LYS A 49 -2.22 -0.97 -6.03
N THR A 50 -2.82 -2.15 -6.17
CA THR A 50 -3.76 -2.69 -5.18
C THR A 50 -3.11 -2.92 -3.83
N ALA A 51 -1.88 -3.47 -3.82
CA ALA A 51 -1.13 -3.68 -2.58
C ALA A 51 -0.76 -2.34 -1.91
N LEU A 52 -0.41 -1.31 -2.68
CA LEU A 52 -0.15 0.04 -2.16
C LEU A 52 -1.39 0.64 -1.48
N ILE A 53 -2.59 0.44 -2.03
CA ILE A 53 -3.84 0.89 -1.40
C ILE A 53 -4.08 0.15 -0.06
N HIS A 54 -3.86 -1.16 -0.02
CA HIS A 54 -3.97 -1.92 1.23
C HIS A 54 -2.94 -1.46 2.27
N HIS A 55 -1.72 -1.16 1.83
CA HIS A 55 -0.65 -0.64 2.67
C HIS A 55 -0.98 0.75 3.23
N LEU A 56 -1.53 1.62 2.40
CA LEU A 56 -2.06 2.92 2.82
C LEU A 56 -3.14 2.78 3.88
N PHE A 57 -4.13 1.92 3.68
CA PHE A 57 -5.19 1.70 4.68
C PHE A 57 -4.67 1.05 5.96
N HIS A 58 -3.63 0.23 5.87
CA HIS A 58 -2.95 -0.27 7.05
C HIS A 58 -2.41 0.89 7.89
N HIS A 59 -1.62 1.80 7.29
CA HIS A 59 -1.08 2.99 7.97
C HIS A 59 -2.14 3.96 8.49
N LEU A 60 -3.23 4.17 7.74
CA LEU A 60 -4.31 5.05 8.19
C LEU A 60 -5.09 4.47 9.38
N ARG A 61 -5.19 3.13 9.47
CA ARG A 61 -5.87 2.45 10.59
C ARG A 61 -4.99 2.34 11.82
N THR A 62 -3.68 2.13 11.64
CA THR A 62 -2.72 2.16 12.75
C THR A 62 -2.46 3.58 13.24
N GLY A 63 -2.81 4.59 12.43
CA GLY A 63 -2.78 5.99 12.83
C GLY A 63 -1.36 6.50 13.05
N TYR A 64 -0.41 6.04 12.24
CA TYR A 64 1.05 5.90 12.41
C TYR A 64 1.41 4.41 12.55
#